data_AF-A0AAE7M438-F1
#
_entry.id   AF-A0AAE7M438-F1
#
_cell.length_a   1.000
_cell.length_b   1.000
_cell.length_c   1.000
_cell.angle_alpha   90.00
_cell.angle_beta   90.00
_cell.angle_gamma   90.00
#
_symmetry.space_group_name_H-M   'P 1'
#
loop_
_entity.id
_entity.type
_entity.pdbx_description
1 polymer ?
#
loop_
_entity_poly.entity_id
_entity_poly.type
_entity_poly.pdbx_seq_one_letter_code
_entity_poly.pdbx_strand_id
1 'polypeptide(L)'
;MTQANSALSRANGVLRAHHLPFRLRAGHNSRWVSVYENLPGRRVRERSVRGCSSKDDQAIEALCFRLVSEARKLPEASLEELLSRPGEDGDQPAVRPAPCWSEICEAVVAFQRRQGVNMNLVGPFKGQGYFRLLPPERAATEADVRRFALHTGESLRANLVDFSEPLVPVATHRQGFRQKREVVSLLRRAGFGAIAPENLSEELKAMVNKKKVALLAAGESRRRIPSTAAIETWLDQVMEEDVLWGWVFAMVATYGLRPLATSTKKTPKPCPGVPRFVLRASPARLTSRTVETVFGRRQSHRPEHQGRSGVQYQHLSILR
;
A
#
# COMPACT_ATOMS: atom_id res chain seq x y z
N MET A 1 -10.65 -21.50 -35.00
CA MET A 1 -10.48 -22.89 -34.49
C MET A 1 -11.49 -23.12 -33.38
N THR A 2 -12.30 -24.15 -33.51
CA THR A 2 -13.57 -24.41 -32.81
C THR A 2 -13.39 -24.67 -31.32
N GLN A 3 -14.08 -23.87 -30.49
CA GLN A 3 -14.06 -23.88 -29.01
C GLN A 3 -14.62 -25.16 -28.34
N ALA A 4 -15.04 -26.15 -29.14
CA ALA A 4 -15.81 -27.32 -28.69
C ALA A 4 -15.01 -28.30 -27.81
N ASN A 5 -13.68 -28.31 -27.90
CA ASN A 5 -12.80 -29.24 -27.17
C ASN A 5 -12.03 -28.64 -25.98
N SER A 6 -12.40 -27.44 -25.52
CA SER A 6 -11.77 -26.84 -24.34
C SER A 6 -12.21 -27.55 -23.04
N ALA A 7 -11.34 -27.62 -22.03
CA ALA A 7 -11.70 -28.17 -20.71
C ALA A 7 -12.93 -27.49 -20.10
N LEU A 8 -13.13 -26.19 -20.38
CA LEU A 8 -14.33 -25.45 -20.01
C LEU A 8 -15.61 -26.00 -20.67
N SER A 9 -15.54 -26.39 -21.95
CA SER A 9 -16.68 -26.99 -22.67
C SER A 9 -17.07 -28.33 -22.04
N ARG A 10 -16.06 -29.18 -21.76
CA ARG A 10 -16.25 -30.48 -21.08
C ARG A 10 -16.83 -30.32 -19.68
N ALA A 11 -16.25 -29.45 -18.86
CA ALA A 11 -16.73 -29.17 -17.51
C ALA A 11 -18.17 -28.65 -17.49
N ASN A 12 -18.53 -27.74 -18.41
CA ASN A 12 -19.92 -27.28 -18.56
C ASN A 12 -20.87 -28.37 -19.07
N GLY A 13 -20.37 -29.38 -19.80
CA GLY A 13 -21.13 -30.59 -20.15
C GLY A 13 -21.44 -31.43 -18.92
N VAL A 14 -20.43 -31.69 -18.09
CA VAL A 14 -20.56 -32.47 -16.84
C VAL A 14 -21.52 -31.79 -15.85
N LEU A 15 -21.39 -30.49 -15.62
CA LEU A 15 -22.30 -29.74 -14.73
C LEU A 15 -23.76 -29.83 -15.20
N ARG A 16 -24.00 -29.79 -16.52
CA ARG A 16 -25.33 -29.96 -17.11
C ARG A 16 -25.86 -31.38 -16.96
N ALA A 17 -25.01 -32.39 -17.14
CA ALA A 17 -25.38 -33.80 -16.95
C ALA A 17 -25.79 -34.11 -15.51
N HIS A 18 -25.24 -33.39 -14.53
CA HIS A 18 -25.62 -33.48 -13.12
C HIS A 18 -26.76 -32.55 -12.71
N HIS A 19 -27.45 -31.90 -13.68
CA HIS A 19 -28.54 -30.96 -13.42
C HIS A 19 -28.20 -29.81 -12.47
N LEU A 20 -26.92 -29.42 -12.40
CA LEU A 20 -26.48 -28.34 -11.51
C LEU A 20 -26.72 -26.97 -12.16
N PRO A 21 -27.11 -25.94 -11.38
CA PRO A 21 -27.37 -24.61 -11.90
C PRO A 21 -26.10 -23.82 -12.25
N PHE A 22 -24.92 -24.46 -12.23
CA PHE A 22 -23.62 -23.80 -12.39
C PHE A 22 -23.11 -23.82 -13.84
N ARG A 23 -22.38 -22.77 -14.24
CA ARG A 23 -21.62 -22.69 -15.49
C ARG A 23 -20.24 -22.07 -15.25
N LEU A 24 -19.21 -22.64 -15.84
CA LEU A 24 -17.86 -22.10 -15.83
C LEU A 24 -17.64 -21.23 -17.07
N ARG A 25 -17.04 -20.06 -16.90
CA ARG A 25 -16.59 -19.21 -18.01
C ARG A 25 -15.17 -18.70 -17.77
N ALA A 26 -14.40 -18.60 -18.84
CA ALA A 26 -13.18 -17.81 -18.82
C ALA A 26 -13.58 -16.33 -18.69
N GLY A 27 -13.03 -15.63 -17.69
CA GLY A 27 -13.25 -14.20 -17.57
C GLY A 27 -12.61 -13.45 -18.74
N HIS A 28 -13.37 -12.58 -19.42
CA HIS A 28 -12.88 -11.82 -20.58
C HIS A 28 -11.67 -10.93 -20.23
N ASN A 29 -11.61 -10.41 -19.00
CA ASN A 29 -10.56 -9.53 -18.49
C ASN A 29 -9.80 -10.12 -17.29
N SER A 30 -9.95 -11.42 -17.04
CA SER A 30 -9.41 -12.09 -15.84
C SER A 30 -8.69 -13.38 -16.23
N ARG A 31 -7.53 -13.63 -15.61
CA ARG A 31 -6.81 -14.92 -15.77
C ARG A 31 -7.48 -16.09 -15.08
N TRP A 32 -8.57 -15.82 -14.36
CA TRP A 32 -9.28 -16.77 -13.51
C TRP A 32 -10.60 -17.21 -14.15
N VAL A 33 -11.02 -18.43 -13.81
CA VAL A 33 -12.35 -18.95 -14.17
C VAL A 33 -13.40 -18.30 -13.27
N SER A 34 -14.52 -17.87 -13.85
CA SER A 34 -15.72 -17.46 -13.13
C SER A 34 -16.75 -18.58 -13.13
N VAL A 35 -17.35 -18.84 -11.96
CA VAL A 35 -18.51 -19.71 -11.80
C VAL A 35 -19.76 -18.83 -11.78
N TYR A 36 -20.71 -19.17 -12.65
CA TYR A 36 -22.01 -18.55 -12.74
C TYR A 36 -23.05 -19.51 -12.19
N GLU A 37 -23.81 -19.08 -11.18
CA GLU A 37 -24.98 -19.79 -10.68
C GLU A 37 -26.23 -19.17 -11.30
N ASN A 38 -27.03 -20.00 -11.97
CA ASN A 38 -28.30 -19.61 -12.58
C ASN A 38 -29.42 -19.82 -11.57
N LEU A 39 -29.93 -18.73 -11.03
CA LEU A 39 -31.03 -18.74 -10.07
C LEU A 39 -32.39 -18.62 -10.79
N PRO A 40 -33.49 -19.09 -10.17
CA PRO A 40 -34.83 -18.88 -10.70
C PRO A 40 -35.13 -17.38 -10.91
N GLY A 41 -35.87 -17.07 -11.98
CA GLY A 41 -36.21 -15.69 -12.35
C GLY A 41 -35.13 -14.94 -13.15
N ARG A 42 -34.32 -15.66 -13.95
CA ARG A 42 -33.22 -15.11 -14.78
C ARG A 42 -32.15 -14.34 -14.00
N ARG A 43 -32.06 -14.57 -12.68
CA ARG A 43 -31.01 -13.97 -11.84
C ARG A 43 -29.75 -14.82 -11.96
N VAL A 44 -28.61 -14.15 -12.00
CA VAL A 44 -27.31 -14.80 -12.17
C VAL A 44 -26.37 -14.28 -11.10
N ARG A 45 -25.73 -15.19 -10.36
CA ARG A 45 -24.64 -14.86 -9.44
C ARG A 45 -23.33 -15.29 -10.08
N GLU A 46 -22.38 -14.38 -10.17
CA GLU A 46 -21.04 -14.65 -10.69
C GLU A 46 -20.01 -14.58 -9.57
N ARG A 47 -19.10 -15.56 -9.53
CA ARG A 47 -17.95 -15.52 -8.64
C ARG A 47 -16.69 -15.98 -9.36
N SER A 48 -15.64 -15.15 -9.33
CA SER A 48 -14.32 -15.55 -9.84
C SER A 48 -13.59 -16.44 -8.83
N VAL A 49 -13.16 -17.62 -9.29
CA VAL A 49 -12.44 -18.61 -8.47
C VAL A 49 -10.94 -18.33 -8.57
N ARG A 50 -10.38 -17.69 -7.53
CA ARG A 50 -8.95 -17.39 -7.47
C ARG A 50 -8.14 -18.69 -7.38
N GLY A 51 -7.06 -18.79 -8.14
CA GLY A 51 -6.20 -19.97 -8.18
C GLY A 51 -6.60 -21.05 -9.18
N CYS A 52 -7.75 -20.90 -9.86
CA CYS A 52 -8.14 -21.71 -11.02
C CYS A 52 -7.97 -20.87 -12.28
N SER A 53 -6.87 -21.08 -13.02
CA SER A 53 -6.62 -20.30 -14.24
C SER A 53 -7.50 -20.76 -15.39
N SER A 54 -7.97 -19.81 -16.21
CA SER A 54 -8.71 -20.11 -17.44
C SER A 54 -7.87 -20.81 -18.53
N LYS A 55 -6.55 -20.93 -18.31
CA LYS A 55 -5.61 -21.64 -19.18
C LYS A 55 -5.11 -22.97 -18.59
N ASP A 56 -5.55 -23.31 -17.39
CA ASP A 56 -5.13 -24.52 -16.68
C ASP A 56 -6.28 -25.52 -16.69
N ASP A 57 -6.21 -26.44 -17.65
CA ASP A 57 -7.26 -27.44 -17.90
C ASP A 57 -7.47 -28.37 -16.69
N GLN A 58 -6.40 -28.74 -15.99
CA GLN A 58 -6.48 -29.57 -14.77
C GLN A 58 -7.17 -28.83 -13.64
N ALA A 59 -6.87 -27.53 -13.46
CA ALA A 59 -7.56 -26.73 -12.45
C ALA A 59 -9.05 -26.53 -12.77
N ILE A 60 -9.43 -26.47 -14.05
CA ILE A 60 -10.83 -26.38 -14.48
C ILE A 60 -11.58 -27.69 -14.18
N GLU A 61 -10.97 -28.83 -14.49
CA GLU A 61 -11.55 -30.16 -14.25
C GLU A 61 -11.67 -30.46 -12.75
N ALA A 62 -10.66 -30.14 -11.95
CA ALA A 62 -10.70 -30.26 -10.49
C ALA A 62 -11.77 -29.36 -9.85
N LEU A 63 -11.96 -28.14 -10.37
CA LEU A 63 -13.04 -27.25 -9.94
C LEU A 63 -14.42 -27.83 -10.29
N CYS A 64 -14.58 -28.38 -11.49
CA CYS A 64 -15.82 -29.04 -11.91
C CYS A 64 -16.16 -30.23 -11.02
N PHE A 65 -15.19 -31.11 -10.76
CA PHE A 65 -15.38 -32.27 -9.91
C PHE A 65 -15.79 -31.88 -8.49
N ARG A 66 -15.12 -30.87 -7.91
CA ARG A 66 -15.46 -30.34 -6.59
C ARG A 66 -16.89 -29.80 -6.53
N LEU A 67 -17.31 -29.00 -7.52
CA LEU A 67 -18.67 -28.46 -7.55
C LEU A 67 -19.72 -29.58 -7.63
N VAL A 68 -19.45 -30.65 -8.38
CA VAL A 68 -20.35 -31.81 -8.46
C VAL A 68 -20.39 -32.59 -7.14
N SER A 69 -19.22 -32.88 -6.55
CA SER A 69 -19.11 -33.63 -5.31
C SER A 69 -19.81 -32.90 -4.15
N GLU A 70 -19.52 -31.60 -3.99
CA GLU A 70 -20.09 -30.80 -2.89
C GLU A 70 -21.59 -30.52 -3.10
N ALA A 71 -22.05 -30.27 -4.32
CA ALA A 71 -23.48 -30.06 -4.58
C ALA A 71 -24.31 -31.34 -4.37
N ARG A 72 -23.70 -32.54 -4.52
CA ARG A 72 -24.34 -33.81 -4.17
C ARG A 72 -24.44 -34.01 -2.66
N LYS A 73 -23.43 -33.60 -1.90
CA LYS A 73 -23.41 -33.68 -0.44
C LYS A 73 -24.41 -32.69 0.18
N LEU A 74 -24.57 -31.51 -0.43
CA LEU A 74 -25.42 -30.43 0.05
C LEU A 74 -26.21 -29.78 -1.09
N PRO A 75 -27.40 -30.31 -1.43
CA PRO A 75 -28.20 -29.79 -2.54
C PRO A 75 -28.76 -28.38 -2.33
N GLU A 76 -28.85 -27.91 -1.07
CA GLU A 76 -29.33 -26.56 -0.74
C GLU A 76 -28.21 -25.55 -0.41
N ALA A 77 -26.94 -25.97 -0.46
CA ALA A 77 -25.82 -25.09 -0.14
C ALA A 77 -25.67 -23.99 -1.19
N SER A 78 -25.38 -22.78 -0.72
CA SER A 78 -25.10 -21.64 -1.57
C SER A 78 -23.77 -21.83 -2.32
N LEU A 79 -23.62 -21.17 -3.48
CA LEU A 79 -22.36 -21.12 -4.22
C LEU A 79 -21.16 -20.70 -3.35
N GLU A 80 -21.39 -19.88 -2.32
CA GLU A 80 -20.30 -19.48 -1.42
C GLU A 80 -19.85 -20.61 -0.51
N GLU A 81 -20.77 -21.41 0.01
CA GLU A 81 -20.48 -22.56 0.88
C GLU A 81 -19.78 -23.66 0.09
N LEU A 82 -20.27 -23.97 -1.12
CA LEU A 82 -19.68 -24.98 -2.02
C LEU A 82 -18.24 -24.64 -2.42
N LEU A 83 -17.91 -23.35 -2.56
CA LEU A 83 -16.57 -22.89 -2.92
C LEU A 83 -15.64 -22.71 -1.72
N SER A 84 -16.18 -22.57 -0.51
CA SER A 84 -15.41 -22.33 0.72
C SER A 84 -15.02 -23.62 1.43
N ARG A 85 -15.70 -24.74 1.12
CA ARG A 85 -15.43 -26.03 1.74
C ARG A 85 -14.22 -26.72 1.07
N PRO A 86 -13.19 -27.12 1.83
CA PRO A 86 -12.15 -28.00 1.30
C PRO A 86 -12.80 -29.36 1.02
N GLY A 87 -12.72 -29.83 -0.23
CA GLY A 87 -13.38 -31.06 -0.65
C GLY A 87 -12.91 -32.25 0.18
N GLU A 88 -13.86 -32.93 0.82
CA GLU A 88 -13.64 -34.22 1.47
C GLU A 88 -13.66 -35.31 0.39
N ASP A 89 -12.55 -35.44 -0.35
CA ASP A 89 -12.19 -36.65 -1.08
C ASP A 89 -10.69 -36.80 -0.92
N GLY A 90 -10.31 -37.62 0.07
CA GLY A 90 -9.30 -38.69 -0.01
C GLY A 90 -7.91 -38.44 -0.57
N ASP A 91 -7.57 -37.23 -0.98
CA ASP A 91 -6.24 -36.80 -1.33
C ASP A 91 -6.01 -35.56 -0.48
N GLN A 92 -5.08 -35.68 0.48
CA GLN A 92 -4.59 -34.51 1.21
C GLN A 92 -4.42 -33.40 0.17
N PRO A 93 -4.97 -32.18 0.38
CA PRO A 93 -4.72 -31.11 -0.57
C PRO A 93 -3.21 -31.04 -0.65
N ALA A 94 -2.62 -31.46 -1.77
CA ALA A 94 -1.17 -31.51 -1.94
C ALA A 94 -0.72 -30.15 -1.44
N VAL A 95 -0.10 -30.14 -0.25
CA VAL A 95 0.02 -28.95 0.59
C VAL A 95 0.68 -27.96 -0.33
N ARG A 96 -0.10 -27.02 -0.89
CA ARG A 96 0.46 -26.10 -1.88
C ARG A 96 1.54 -25.41 -1.09
N PRO A 97 2.82 -25.61 -1.44
CA PRO A 97 3.90 -25.16 -0.59
C PRO A 97 3.66 -23.67 -0.36
N ALA A 98 3.65 -23.27 0.91
CA ALA A 98 3.37 -21.89 1.26
C ALA A 98 4.28 -21.01 0.39
N PRO A 99 3.72 -20.01 -0.33
CA PRO A 99 4.47 -19.30 -1.35
C PRO A 99 5.73 -18.72 -0.74
N CYS A 100 6.85 -18.91 -1.43
CA CYS A 100 8.14 -18.46 -0.94
C CYS A 100 8.30 -16.95 -1.15
N TRP A 101 9.22 -16.33 -0.40
CA TRP A 101 9.37 -14.87 -0.45
C TRP A 101 9.78 -14.33 -1.82
N SER A 102 10.51 -15.12 -2.62
CA SER A 102 10.91 -14.74 -4.00
C SER A 102 9.68 -14.53 -4.90
N GLU A 103 8.77 -15.50 -4.93
CA GLU A 103 7.50 -15.45 -5.67
C GLU A 103 6.61 -14.29 -5.20
N ILE A 104 6.48 -14.11 -3.88
CA ILE A 104 5.65 -13.05 -3.30
C ILE A 104 6.20 -11.67 -3.68
N CYS A 105 7.52 -11.47 -3.60
CA CYS A 105 8.14 -10.20 -3.96
C CYS A 105 7.83 -9.80 -5.41
N GLU A 106 7.92 -10.75 -6.34
CA GLU A 106 7.62 -10.50 -7.75
C GLU A 106 6.13 -10.21 -7.98
N ALA A 107 5.26 -11.01 -7.36
CA ALA A 107 3.82 -10.84 -7.45
C ALA A 107 3.37 -9.47 -6.91
N VAL A 108 3.87 -9.03 -5.77
CA VAL A 108 3.54 -7.72 -5.17
C VAL A 108 4.04 -6.56 -6.04
N VAL A 109 5.25 -6.67 -6.57
CA VAL A 109 5.82 -5.64 -7.47
C VAL A 109 4.98 -5.53 -8.75
N ALA A 110 4.62 -6.67 -9.35
CA ALA A 110 3.78 -6.70 -10.54
C ALA A 110 2.37 -6.14 -10.27
N PHE A 111 1.78 -6.50 -9.13
CA PHE A 111 0.49 -5.98 -8.68
C PHE A 111 0.51 -4.45 -8.55
N GLN A 112 1.49 -3.88 -7.86
CA GLN A 112 1.59 -2.44 -7.69
C GLN A 112 1.83 -1.70 -9.02
N ARG A 113 2.66 -2.26 -9.91
CA ARG A 113 2.89 -1.71 -11.26
C ARG A 113 1.60 -1.61 -12.07
N ARG A 114 0.73 -2.63 -12.00
CA ARG A 114 -0.55 -2.65 -12.73
C ARG A 114 -1.55 -1.61 -12.22
N GLN A 115 -1.47 -1.21 -10.95
CA GLN A 115 -2.36 -0.20 -10.39
C GLN A 115 -2.00 1.23 -10.81
N GLY A 116 -0.78 1.47 -11.35
CA GLY A 116 -0.32 2.81 -11.70
C GLY A 116 -0.19 3.75 -10.48
N VAL A 117 -0.10 3.18 -9.27
CA VAL A 117 0.01 3.92 -8.00
C VAL A 117 1.47 4.11 -7.63
N ASN A 118 1.73 5.05 -6.71
CA ASN A 118 3.04 5.31 -6.13
C ASN A 118 3.80 4.01 -5.77
N MET A 119 5.03 3.89 -6.26
CA MET A 119 5.91 2.73 -6.07
C MET A 119 6.68 2.75 -4.75
N ASN A 120 6.53 3.78 -3.91
CA ASN A 120 7.27 3.90 -2.65
C ASN A 120 7.04 2.73 -1.68
N LEU A 121 5.89 2.05 -1.79
CA LEU A 121 5.55 0.90 -0.93
C LEU A 121 6.26 -0.40 -1.33
N VAL A 122 6.90 -0.48 -2.50
CA VAL A 122 7.53 -1.73 -2.94
C VAL A 122 9.00 -1.87 -2.56
N GLY A 123 9.59 -0.87 -1.90
CA GLY A 123 10.97 -0.91 -1.43
C GLY A 123 11.34 -2.20 -0.69
N PRO A 124 10.51 -2.73 0.22
CA PRO A 124 10.77 -3.98 0.93
C PRO A 124 10.85 -5.23 0.04
N PHE A 125 10.31 -5.20 -1.19
CA PHE A 125 10.20 -6.35 -2.10
C PHE A 125 11.19 -6.31 -3.27
N LYS A 126 12.09 -5.32 -3.31
CA LYS A 126 13.04 -5.10 -4.41
C LYS A 126 14.46 -4.90 -3.88
N GLY A 127 15.46 -5.25 -4.69
CA GLY A 127 16.87 -4.99 -4.39
C GLY A 127 17.25 -5.48 -2.99
N GLN A 128 17.80 -4.57 -2.18
CA GLN A 128 18.22 -4.81 -0.79
C GLN A 128 17.07 -4.65 0.24
N GLY A 129 15.83 -4.87 -0.20
CA GLY A 129 14.64 -4.84 0.66
C GLY A 129 14.56 -6.07 1.57
N TYR A 130 14.09 -5.91 2.80
CA TYR A 130 14.07 -6.97 3.82
C TYR A 130 13.54 -8.33 3.32
N PHE A 131 12.42 -8.36 2.59
CA PHE A 131 11.84 -9.62 2.13
C PHE A 131 12.66 -10.29 1.02
N ARG A 132 13.49 -9.54 0.29
CA ARG A 132 14.43 -10.08 -0.71
C ARG A 132 15.70 -10.64 -0.07
N LEU A 133 15.99 -10.27 1.17
CA LEU A 133 17.15 -10.77 1.92
C LEU A 133 16.83 -12.06 2.69
N LEU A 134 15.56 -12.44 2.78
CA LEU A 134 15.17 -13.73 3.34
C LEU A 134 15.56 -14.85 2.35
N PRO A 135 15.89 -16.06 2.84
CA PRO A 135 16.23 -17.18 1.97
C PRO A 135 15.13 -17.43 0.93
N PRO A 136 15.48 -17.61 -0.36
CA PRO A 136 14.50 -17.65 -1.46
C PRO A 136 13.57 -18.86 -1.38
N GLU A 137 14.06 -19.98 -0.82
CA GLU A 137 13.30 -21.23 -0.63
C GLU A 137 12.43 -21.22 0.64
N ARG A 138 12.58 -20.20 1.49
CA ARG A 138 11.84 -20.12 2.74
C ARG A 138 10.38 -19.78 2.46
N ALA A 139 9.48 -20.63 2.93
CA ALA A 139 8.05 -20.37 2.99
C ALA A 139 7.77 -19.05 3.71
N ALA A 140 6.95 -18.19 3.12
CA ALA A 140 6.58 -16.94 3.75
C ALA A 140 5.66 -17.19 4.94
N THR A 141 5.94 -16.51 6.06
CA THR A 141 5.17 -16.67 7.29
C THR A 141 4.63 -15.33 7.79
N GLU A 142 3.58 -15.38 8.62
CA GLU A 142 3.12 -14.21 9.36
C GLU A 142 4.22 -13.62 10.26
N ALA A 143 5.05 -14.48 10.85
CA ALA A 143 6.15 -14.06 11.71
C ALA A 143 7.13 -13.13 10.98
N ASP A 144 7.42 -13.40 9.70
CA ASP A 144 8.30 -12.55 8.89
C ASP A 144 7.68 -11.16 8.66
N VAL A 145 6.38 -11.13 8.35
CA VAL A 145 5.62 -9.87 8.13
C VAL A 145 5.50 -9.07 9.41
N ARG A 146 5.21 -9.74 10.54
CA ARG A 146 5.13 -9.13 11.86
C ARG A 146 6.49 -8.58 12.28
N ARG A 147 7.56 -9.36 12.11
CA ARG A 147 8.94 -8.91 12.39
C ARG A 147 9.29 -7.68 11.56
N PHE A 148 8.96 -7.67 10.27
CA PHE A 148 9.12 -6.49 9.42
C PHE A 148 8.35 -5.28 9.93
N ALA A 149 7.09 -5.45 10.34
CA ALA A 149 6.23 -4.35 10.74
C ALA A 149 6.68 -3.69 12.06
N LEU A 150 7.23 -4.49 12.99
CA LEU A 150 7.54 -4.04 14.35
C LEU A 150 8.96 -3.49 14.52
N HIS A 151 9.90 -3.76 13.61
CA HIS A 151 11.31 -3.40 13.79
C HIS A 151 11.85 -2.47 12.70
N THR A 152 12.97 -1.81 12.99
CA THR A 152 13.63 -0.92 12.03
C THR A 152 14.26 -1.69 10.87
N GLY A 153 14.39 -1.08 9.69
CA GLY A 153 15.01 -1.74 8.54
C GLY A 153 16.48 -2.10 8.75
N GLU A 154 17.20 -1.28 9.52
CA GLU A 154 18.62 -1.50 9.84
C GLU A 154 18.79 -2.68 10.78
N SER A 155 18.06 -2.71 11.90
CA SER A 155 18.14 -3.84 12.84
C SER A 155 17.70 -5.16 12.22
N LEU A 156 16.74 -5.12 11.28
CA LEU A 156 16.34 -6.31 10.54
C LEU A 156 17.46 -6.84 9.64
N ARG A 157 18.22 -5.95 8.99
CA ARG A 157 19.34 -6.36 8.14
C ARG A 157 20.51 -6.86 8.97
N ALA A 158 20.83 -6.19 10.08
CA ALA A 158 21.84 -6.65 11.02
C ALA A 158 21.51 -8.05 11.55
N ASN A 159 20.26 -8.27 11.97
CA ASN A 159 19.80 -9.56 12.48
C ASN A 159 19.79 -10.69 11.44
N LEU A 160 19.75 -10.37 10.14
CA LEU A 160 19.87 -11.36 9.06
C LEU A 160 21.32 -11.77 8.79
N VAL A 161 22.29 -10.91 9.13
CA VAL A 161 23.72 -11.20 9.03
C VAL A 161 24.19 -11.94 10.28
N ASP A 162 23.76 -11.48 11.46
CA ASP A 162 24.05 -12.07 12.75
C ASP A 162 22.78 -12.13 13.61
N PHE A 163 22.30 -13.34 13.88
CA PHE A 163 21.07 -13.54 14.66
C PHE A 163 21.18 -13.11 16.13
N SER A 164 22.38 -12.86 16.64
CA SER A 164 22.61 -12.33 17.98
C SER A 164 22.33 -10.83 18.10
N GLU A 165 22.33 -10.11 16.96
CA GLU A 165 22.06 -8.67 16.93
C GLU A 165 20.61 -8.37 17.35
N PRO A 166 20.39 -7.43 18.30
CA PRO A 166 19.08 -7.15 18.83
C PRO A 166 18.18 -6.45 17.81
N LEU A 167 16.91 -6.89 17.76
CA LEU A 167 15.91 -6.23 16.95
C LEU A 167 15.43 -4.94 17.62
N VAL A 168 15.67 -3.80 16.96
CA VAL A 168 15.25 -2.48 17.45
C VAL A 168 13.79 -2.21 17.03
N PRO A 169 12.86 -1.98 17.97
CA PRO A 169 11.48 -1.67 17.65
C PRO A 169 11.35 -0.34 16.90
N VAL A 170 10.47 -0.28 15.92
CA VAL A 170 10.16 0.97 15.21
C VAL A 170 9.19 1.82 16.02
N ALA A 171 9.45 3.12 16.09
CA ALA A 171 8.57 4.05 16.78
C ALA A 171 7.19 4.16 16.09
N THR A 172 6.14 3.72 16.78
CA THR A 172 4.77 3.57 16.24
C THR A 172 4.11 4.88 15.81
N HIS A 173 4.58 6.03 16.31
CA HIS A 173 4.05 7.36 15.98
C HIS A 173 4.67 7.96 14.70
N ARG A 174 5.77 7.39 14.19
CA ARG A 174 6.51 7.93 13.04
C ARG A 174 5.92 7.50 11.69
N GLN A 175 6.24 8.26 10.64
CA GLN A 175 5.83 7.97 9.27
C GLN A 175 6.31 6.58 8.79
N GLY A 176 7.50 6.15 9.21
CA GLY A 176 8.04 4.84 8.85
C GLY A 176 7.16 3.66 9.30
N PHE A 177 6.55 3.74 10.49
CA PHE A 177 5.62 2.70 10.96
C PHE A 177 4.32 2.69 10.16
N ARG A 178 3.81 3.87 9.76
CA ARG A 178 2.62 3.96 8.90
C ARG A 178 2.87 3.34 7.52
N GLN A 179 4.04 3.57 6.94
CA GLN A 179 4.45 2.94 5.68
C GLN A 179 4.56 1.43 5.82
N LYS A 180 5.15 0.92 6.91
CA LYS A 180 5.19 -0.51 7.19
C LYS A 180 3.78 -1.13 7.29
N ARG A 181 2.83 -0.44 7.94
CA ARG A 181 1.42 -0.89 7.97
C ARG A 181 0.77 -0.89 6.59
N GLU A 182 1.04 0.13 5.76
CA GLU A 182 0.57 0.17 4.37
C GLU A 182 1.14 -0.98 3.53
N VAL A 183 2.37 -1.42 3.81
CA VAL A 183 2.97 -2.61 3.20
C VAL A 183 2.24 -3.90 3.61
N VAL A 184 1.86 -4.05 4.88
CA VAL A 184 1.03 -5.19 5.32
C VAL A 184 -0.33 -5.19 4.61
N SER A 185 -0.96 -4.02 4.50
CA SER A 185 -2.22 -3.87 3.75
C SER A 185 -2.04 -4.16 2.25
N LEU A 186 -0.88 -3.80 1.67
CA LEU A 186 -0.53 -4.12 0.29
C LEU A 186 -0.42 -5.63 0.07
N LEU A 187 0.26 -6.37 0.95
CA LEU A 187 0.36 -7.83 0.89
C LEU A 187 -1.03 -8.50 0.86
N ARG A 188 -1.91 -8.07 1.75
CA ARG A 188 -3.29 -8.56 1.81
C ARG A 188 -4.05 -8.27 0.50
N ARG A 189 -3.98 -7.03 -0.01
CA ARG A 189 -4.63 -6.65 -1.29
C ARG A 189 -4.06 -7.39 -2.49
N ALA A 190 -2.78 -7.75 -2.46
CA ALA A 190 -2.12 -8.55 -3.48
C ALA A 190 -2.50 -10.04 -3.43
N GLY A 191 -3.25 -10.48 -2.40
CA GLY A 191 -3.76 -11.85 -2.26
C GLY A 191 -3.03 -12.69 -1.21
N PHE A 192 -2.08 -12.12 -0.47
CA PHE A 192 -1.28 -12.83 0.53
C PHE A 192 -1.85 -12.68 1.95
N GLY A 193 -3.18 -12.81 2.08
CA GLY A 193 -3.88 -12.64 3.37
C GLY A 193 -3.51 -13.69 4.42
N ALA A 194 -3.03 -14.87 4.02
CA ALA A 194 -2.59 -15.92 4.94
C ALA A 194 -1.35 -15.52 5.77
N ILE A 195 -0.43 -14.73 5.19
CA ILE A 195 0.78 -14.23 5.87
C ILE A 195 0.61 -12.78 6.36
N ALA A 196 -0.40 -12.07 5.86
CA ALA A 196 -0.76 -10.72 6.27
C ALA A 196 -2.24 -10.67 6.68
N PRO A 197 -2.61 -11.35 7.78
CA PRO A 197 -3.99 -11.46 8.22
C PRO A 197 -4.54 -10.13 8.73
N GLU A 198 -5.87 -10.04 8.81
CA GLU A 198 -6.56 -8.81 9.21
C GLU A 198 -6.31 -8.43 10.66
N ASN A 199 -6.23 -9.42 11.55
CA ASN A 199 -5.87 -9.23 12.96
C ASN A 199 -4.54 -8.46 13.12
N LEU A 200 -3.51 -8.78 12.33
CA LEU A 200 -2.22 -8.08 12.35
C LEU A 200 -2.37 -6.61 11.94
N SER A 201 -3.22 -6.32 10.94
CA SER A 201 -3.46 -4.94 10.51
C SER A 201 -4.17 -4.12 11.60
N GLU A 202 -5.14 -4.72 12.29
CA GLU A 202 -5.85 -4.07 13.40
C GLU A 202 -4.97 -3.92 14.64
N GLU A 203 -4.12 -4.90 14.96
CA GLU A 203 -3.10 -4.80 16.01
C GLU A 203 -2.16 -3.61 15.78
N LEU A 204 -1.57 -3.52 14.58
CA LEU A 204 -0.67 -2.41 14.23
C LEU A 204 -1.38 -1.05 14.29
N LYS A 205 -2.66 -0.99 13.92
CA LYS A 205 -3.48 0.22 14.01
C LYS A 205 -3.80 0.58 15.46
N ALA A 206 -4.10 -0.39 16.31
CA ALA A 206 -4.30 -0.19 17.74
C ALA A 206 -3.05 0.38 18.42
N MET A 207 -1.85 -0.09 18.04
CA MET A 207 -0.58 0.45 18.56
C MET A 207 -0.38 1.94 18.25
N VAL A 208 -0.75 2.39 17.03
CA VAL A 208 -0.69 3.82 16.67
C VAL A 208 -1.64 4.62 17.56
N ASN A 209 -2.86 4.13 17.76
CA ASN A 209 -3.87 4.82 18.57
C ASN A 209 -3.44 4.88 20.04
N LYS A 210 -2.95 3.78 20.61
CA LYS A 210 -2.46 3.72 21.99
C LYS A 210 -1.30 4.70 22.22
N LYS A 211 -0.30 4.75 21.32
CA LYS A 211 0.80 5.70 21.46
C LYS A 211 0.35 7.15 21.26
N LYS A 212 -0.60 7.40 20.35
CA LYS A 212 -1.19 8.74 20.17
C LYS A 212 -1.89 9.21 21.45
N VAL A 213 -2.68 8.36 22.10
CA VAL A 213 -3.34 8.66 23.37
C VAL A 213 -2.31 8.92 24.46
N ALA A 214 -1.28 8.07 24.57
CA ALA A 214 -0.19 8.27 25.55
C ALA A 214 0.56 9.59 25.36
N LEU A 215 0.87 9.97 24.11
CA LEU A 215 1.53 11.25 23.81
C LEU A 215 0.62 12.46 24.11
N LEU A 216 -0.69 12.32 23.93
CA LEU A 216 -1.64 13.37 24.32
C LEU A 216 -1.73 13.51 25.84
N ALA A 217 -1.80 12.39 26.56
CA ALA A 217 -1.85 12.38 28.02
C ALA A 217 -0.55 12.94 28.65
N ALA A 218 0.61 12.68 28.04
CA ALA A 218 1.90 13.20 28.48
C ALA A 218 2.15 14.67 28.10
N GLY A 219 1.24 15.33 27.37
CA GLY A 219 1.47 16.69 26.84
C GLY A 219 2.55 16.79 25.75
N GLU A 220 3.24 15.69 25.42
CA GLU A 220 4.32 15.58 24.42
C GLU A 220 3.81 15.48 22.97
N SER A 221 2.50 15.57 22.76
CA SER A 221 1.94 15.66 21.42
C SER A 221 2.51 16.91 20.73
N ARG A 222 3.39 16.71 19.75
CA ARG A 222 4.00 17.74 18.87
C ARG A 222 3.02 18.72 18.22
N ARG A 223 1.72 18.51 18.39
CA ARG A 223 0.65 19.38 17.92
C ARG A 223 0.33 20.43 19.00
N ARG A 224 1.29 21.28 19.34
CA ARG A 224 0.95 22.54 20.00
C ARG A 224 0.33 23.42 18.92
N ILE A 225 -1.00 23.55 18.93
CA ILE A 225 -1.68 24.53 18.07
C ILE A 225 -1.22 25.90 18.59
N PRO A 226 -0.59 26.75 17.76
CA PRO A 226 -0.23 28.09 18.19
C PRO A 226 -1.48 28.85 18.65
N SER A 227 -1.33 29.73 19.64
CA SER A 227 -2.43 30.63 20.01
C SER A 227 -2.73 31.58 18.86
N THR A 228 -3.96 32.10 18.78
CA THR A 228 -4.36 33.07 17.76
C THR A 228 -3.41 34.27 17.72
N ALA A 229 -3.05 34.81 18.89
CA ALA A 229 -2.09 35.91 19.00
C ALA A 229 -0.71 35.56 18.42
N ALA A 230 -0.20 34.34 18.64
CA ALA A 230 1.07 33.91 18.07
C ALA A 230 1.01 33.74 16.54
N ILE A 231 -0.16 33.43 15.98
CA ILE A 231 -0.38 33.36 14.53
C ILE A 231 -0.42 34.77 13.94
N GLU A 232 -1.13 35.70 14.57
CA GLU A 232 -1.21 37.11 14.15
C GLU A 232 0.17 37.75 14.11
N THR A 233 0.93 37.70 15.21
CA THR A 233 2.30 38.24 15.27
C THR A 233 3.22 37.65 14.21
N TRP A 234 3.08 36.36 13.91
CA TRP A 234 3.87 35.72 12.86
C TRP A 234 3.44 36.16 11.45
N LEU A 235 2.14 36.32 11.20
CA LEU A 235 1.64 36.83 9.92
C LEU A 235 2.13 38.26 9.67
N ASP A 236 2.15 39.11 10.68
CA ASP A 236 2.69 40.48 10.57
C ASP A 236 4.17 40.46 10.14
N GLN A 237 4.99 39.61 10.77
CA GLN A 237 6.40 39.43 10.39
C GLN A 237 6.57 38.93 8.95
N VAL A 238 5.74 37.98 8.50
CA VAL A 238 5.81 37.50 7.11
C VAL A 238 5.32 38.55 6.12
N MET A 239 4.31 39.34 6.48
CA MET A 239 3.83 40.46 5.66
C MET A 239 4.90 41.55 5.50
N GLU A 240 5.72 41.78 6.52
CA GLU A 240 6.88 42.68 6.46
C GLU A 240 8.01 42.14 5.58
N GLU A 241 8.28 40.83 5.62
CA GLU A 241 9.33 40.19 4.80
C GLU A 241 8.91 39.98 3.33
N ASP A 242 7.69 39.47 3.09
CA ASP A 242 7.12 39.21 1.77
C ASP A 242 5.59 39.27 1.80
N VAL A 243 5.05 40.38 1.27
CA VAL A 243 3.61 40.67 1.23
C VAL A 243 2.80 39.57 0.53
N LEU A 244 3.33 38.95 -0.52
CA LEU A 244 2.60 37.91 -1.26
C LEU A 244 2.46 36.65 -0.41
N TRP A 245 3.54 36.22 0.25
CA TRP A 245 3.50 35.07 1.15
C TRP A 245 2.64 35.34 2.38
N GLY A 246 2.69 36.55 2.93
CA GLY A 246 1.83 36.94 4.04
C GLY A 246 0.34 36.83 3.68
N TRP A 247 -0.07 37.31 2.50
CA TRP A 247 -1.45 37.12 2.01
C TRP A 247 -1.80 35.64 1.81
N VAL A 248 -0.91 34.83 1.24
CA VAL A 248 -1.14 33.38 1.06
C VAL A 248 -1.35 32.69 2.41
N PHE A 249 -0.54 33.01 3.42
CA PHE A 249 -0.69 32.41 4.75
C PHE A 249 -1.90 32.94 5.51
N ALA A 250 -2.25 34.21 5.36
CA ALA A 250 -3.50 34.76 5.89
C ALA A 250 -4.71 34.01 5.30
N MET A 251 -4.74 33.76 3.99
CA MET A 251 -5.80 32.97 3.35
C MET A 251 -5.83 31.52 3.87
N VAL A 252 -4.68 30.90 4.12
CA VAL A 252 -4.60 29.55 4.73
C VAL A 252 -5.15 29.54 6.15
N ALA A 253 -4.80 30.54 6.96
CA ALA A 253 -5.25 30.66 8.34
C ALA A 253 -6.76 30.93 8.43
N THR A 254 -7.27 31.87 7.63
CA THR A 254 -8.69 32.29 7.64
C THR A 254 -9.62 31.25 7.04
N TYR A 255 -9.24 30.63 5.91
CA TYR A 255 -10.12 29.72 5.17
C TYR A 255 -9.76 28.23 5.35
N GLY A 256 -8.74 27.92 6.13
CA GLY A 256 -8.34 26.54 6.42
C GLY A 256 -7.79 25.77 5.23
N LEU A 257 -7.16 26.48 4.27
CA LEU A 257 -6.66 25.89 3.03
C LEU A 257 -5.49 24.93 3.29
N ARG A 258 -5.36 23.87 2.48
CA ARG A 258 -4.21 22.95 2.55
C ARG A 258 -3.24 23.25 1.41
N PRO A 259 -1.96 23.51 1.69
CA PRO A 259 -0.92 23.56 0.68
C PRO A 259 -0.82 22.21 -0.02
N LEU A 260 -1.05 22.19 -1.33
CA LEU A 260 -0.73 21.03 -2.16
C LEU A 260 0.75 21.11 -2.51
N ALA A 261 1.55 20.17 -1.99
CA ALA A 261 2.84 19.86 -2.60
C ALA A 261 2.55 19.24 -3.97
N THR A 262 3.04 19.86 -5.05
CA THR A 262 2.90 19.41 -6.43
C THR A 262 3.60 18.07 -6.64
N SER A 263 2.89 16.97 -6.33
CA SER A 263 3.27 15.62 -6.73
C SER A 263 2.94 15.45 -8.22
N THR A 264 3.96 15.65 -9.06
CA THR A 264 4.17 15.12 -10.42
C THR A 264 3.05 14.25 -11.02
N LYS A 265 1.92 14.85 -11.37
CA LYS A 265 0.99 14.28 -12.36
C LYS A 265 0.88 15.25 -13.51
N LYS A 266 1.34 14.79 -14.68
CA LYS A 266 1.33 15.41 -16.01
C LYS A 266 0.32 16.56 -16.11
N THR A 267 0.81 17.78 -15.96
CA THR A 267 0.18 18.98 -16.53
C THR A 267 0.97 19.40 -17.78
N PRO A 268 0.31 19.94 -18.81
CA PRO A 268 0.98 20.38 -20.04
C PRO A 268 2.05 21.43 -19.74
N LYS A 269 3.13 21.41 -20.54
CA LYS A 269 4.38 22.16 -20.32
C LYS A 269 4.12 23.62 -19.89
N PRO A 270 4.76 24.09 -18.82
CA PRO A 270 4.60 25.48 -18.36
C PRO A 270 5.37 26.45 -19.26
N CYS A 271 4.79 27.62 -19.51
CA CYS A 271 5.53 28.79 -19.96
C CYS A 271 6.58 29.17 -18.89
N PRO A 272 7.82 29.52 -19.28
CA PRO A 272 8.85 29.89 -18.33
C PRO A 272 8.48 31.21 -17.64
N GLY A 273 8.41 31.21 -16.30
CA GLY A 273 8.37 32.45 -15.49
C GLY A 273 7.27 32.57 -14.43
N VAL A 274 6.30 31.67 -14.33
CA VAL A 274 5.20 31.81 -13.34
C VAL A 274 5.03 30.56 -12.47
N PRO A 275 5.32 30.61 -11.15
CA PRO A 275 4.99 29.52 -10.24
C PRO A 275 3.47 29.40 -10.08
N ARG A 276 2.90 28.26 -10.48
CA ARG A 276 1.47 27.94 -10.24
C ARG A 276 1.28 27.31 -8.85
N PHE A 277 0.58 28.00 -7.97
CA PHE A 277 -0.04 27.43 -6.78
C PHE A 277 -1.52 27.15 -7.04
N VAL A 278 -1.98 25.94 -6.73
CA VAL A 278 -3.40 25.58 -6.79
C VAL A 278 -3.88 25.29 -5.37
N LEU A 279 -4.68 26.20 -4.81
CA LEU A 279 -5.37 26.02 -3.54
C LEU A 279 -6.78 25.49 -3.85
N ARG A 280 -7.17 24.36 -3.25
CA ARG A 280 -8.52 23.79 -3.41
C ARG A 280 -9.27 23.89 -2.09
N ALA A 281 -10.42 24.56 -2.09
CA ALA A 281 -11.34 24.54 -0.96
C ALA A 281 -11.96 23.14 -0.84
N SER A 282 -11.97 22.57 0.37
CA SER A 282 -12.65 21.33 0.68
C SER A 282 -13.41 21.52 1.99
N PRO A 283 -14.69 21.13 2.09
CA PRO A 283 -15.47 21.31 3.30
C PRO A 283 -15.15 20.18 4.29
N ALA A 284 -14.00 20.23 4.96
CA ALA A 284 -13.72 19.40 6.14
C ALA A 284 -12.45 19.84 6.89
N ARG A 285 -12.65 20.16 8.17
CA ARG A 285 -11.70 20.36 9.30
C ARG A 285 -10.22 20.41 8.92
N LEU A 286 -9.61 21.57 9.19
CA LEU A 286 -8.17 21.79 9.32
C LEU A 286 -7.53 20.61 10.06
N THR A 287 -6.67 19.86 9.38
CA THR A 287 -5.79 18.90 10.04
C THR A 287 -4.36 19.35 9.86
N SER A 288 -3.63 19.32 10.98
CA SER A 288 -2.22 19.62 11.29
C SER A 288 -1.10 19.36 10.27
N ARG A 289 -1.37 18.86 9.05
CA ARG A 289 -0.33 18.56 8.05
C ARG A 289 0.14 19.78 7.24
N THR A 290 -0.61 20.87 7.33
CA THR A 290 -0.36 22.13 6.60
C THR A 290 0.85 22.90 7.14
N VAL A 291 1.15 22.80 8.44
CA VAL A 291 2.13 23.66 9.12
C VAL A 291 3.57 23.15 8.96
N GLU A 292 3.82 21.84 9.04
CA GLU A 292 5.20 21.30 9.01
C GLU A 292 5.96 21.52 7.67
N THR A 293 5.25 21.66 6.55
CA THR A 293 5.91 21.86 5.24
C THR A 293 6.46 23.28 5.08
N VAL A 294 5.93 24.23 5.83
CA VAL A 294 6.30 25.65 5.79
C VAL A 294 7.40 25.95 6.83
N PHE A 295 7.33 25.34 8.01
CA PHE A 295 8.24 25.63 9.12
C PHE A 295 9.56 24.82 9.11
N GLY A 296 9.74 23.86 8.19
CA GLY A 296 10.84 22.89 8.21
C GLY A 296 12.05 23.15 7.30
N ARG A 297 12.13 24.31 6.62
CA ARG A 297 13.26 24.64 5.72
C ARG A 297 13.84 26.03 6.01
N ARG A 298 14.39 26.24 7.21
CA ARG A 298 15.50 27.19 7.36
C ARG A 298 16.80 26.39 7.40
N GLN A 299 17.68 26.75 6.47
CA GLN A 299 18.96 26.13 6.22
C GLN A 299 19.87 26.23 7.45
N SER A 300 20.51 25.10 7.77
CA SER A 300 21.70 25.04 8.59
C SER A 300 22.85 25.80 7.91
N HIS A 301 23.20 26.98 8.40
CA HIS A 301 24.50 27.58 8.12
C HIS A 301 25.58 26.73 8.81
N ARG A 302 26.47 26.12 8.02
CA ARG A 302 27.79 25.66 8.47
C ARG A 302 28.70 26.89 8.64
N PRO A 303 29.53 26.98 9.70
CA PRO A 303 30.66 27.90 9.69
C PRO A 303 31.82 27.20 8.95
N GLU A 304 32.26 27.76 7.83
CA GLU A 304 33.52 27.38 7.18
C GLU A 304 34.68 28.22 7.73
N HIS A 305 35.79 27.51 7.89
CA HIS A 305 37.06 27.95 8.46
C HIS A 305 37.65 29.21 7.80
N GLN A 306 38.10 30.15 8.62
CA GLN A 306 39.15 31.10 8.26
C GLN A 306 40.50 30.37 8.21
N GLY A 307 41.19 30.45 7.08
CA GLY A 307 42.55 29.96 6.87
C GLY A 307 43.23 30.70 5.72
N ARG A 308 44.09 31.65 6.10
CA ARG A 308 44.87 32.59 5.27
C ARG A 308 45.59 32.01 4.05
N SER A 309 45.53 32.73 2.94
CA SER A 309 46.61 33.11 1.98
C SER A 309 45.87 33.65 0.74
N GLY A 310 46.22 34.71 0.02
CA GLY A 310 47.39 35.55 -0.12
C GLY A 310 47.31 36.07 -1.58
N VAL A 311 47.72 37.33 -1.81
CA VAL A 311 48.10 37.92 -3.12
C VAL A 311 47.03 38.69 -3.94
N GLN A 312 47.16 40.01 -3.80
CA GLN A 312 47.21 41.11 -4.81
C GLN A 312 46.01 41.55 -5.67
N TYR A 313 45.62 42.81 -5.38
CA TYR A 313 45.41 43.97 -6.27
C TYR A 313 44.87 43.75 -7.70
N GLN A 314 43.73 44.40 -7.99
CA GLN A 314 43.76 45.52 -8.93
C GLN A 314 42.59 46.50 -8.70
N HIS A 315 42.96 47.76 -8.76
CA HIS A 315 42.20 48.99 -8.66
C HIS A 315 41.39 49.19 -9.94
N LEU A 316 40.12 49.56 -9.86
CA LEU A 316 39.46 50.31 -10.94
C LEU A 316 38.26 51.09 -10.40
N SER A 317 38.53 52.38 -10.22
CA SER A 317 37.58 53.45 -9.96
C SER A 317 36.97 53.87 -11.29
N ILE A 318 35.63 53.93 -11.41
CA ILE A 318 34.97 54.90 -12.29
C ILE A 318 33.69 55.39 -11.58
N LEU A 319 33.72 56.68 -11.24
CA LEU A 319 32.59 57.54 -10.92
C LEU A 319 31.99 58.07 -12.23
N ARG A 320 30.68 57.97 -12.40
CA ARG A 320 29.73 59.11 -12.40
C ARG A 320 28.31 58.59 -12.60
#